data_AF-A0A5M3XE22-F1
#
_entry.id   AF-A0A5M3XE22-F1
#
_cell.length_a   1.000
_cell.length_b   1.000
_cell.length_c   1.000
_cell.angle_alpha   90.00
_cell.angle_beta   90.00
_cell.angle_gamma   90.00
#
_symmetry.space_group_name_H-M   'P 1'
#
loop_
_entity.id
_entity.type
_entity.pdbx_description
1 polymer ?
#
loop_
_entity_poly.entity_id
_entity_poly.type
_entity_poly.pdbx_seq_one_letter_code
_entity_poly.pdbx_strand_id
1 'polypeptide(L)'
;MQHPYVGYYVARLWEDINAMTPTVLEPVPSDLLDFVGSDPSAWRPVESDAASVAAVWHNEHALDLGYILQPPRIRAWRTVSDDLDTVTVTWQHADDGDIRFVADPAGQVIVPAASFRTAVRQLDHELLISMERRIRVLERTGPPDGVQFDLQAVRAEHANRGESLAQWLHREPATDWAVVRVGAEELLAACGPVT
;
A
#
# COMPACT_ATOMS: atom_id res chain seq x y z
N MET A 1 -0.04 32.02 -2.03
CA MET A 1 0.78 30.99 -2.72
C MET A 1 0.07 29.67 -2.55
N GLN A 2 -0.39 29.05 -3.63
CA GLN A 2 -0.95 27.69 -3.60
C GLN A 2 0.22 26.71 -3.46
N HIS A 3 0.23 25.87 -2.42
CA HIS A 3 1.28 24.86 -2.24
C HIS A 3 1.19 23.81 -3.35
N PRO A 4 2.16 23.71 -4.28
CA PRO A 4 2.10 22.80 -5.42
C PRO A 4 2.55 21.36 -5.09
N TYR A 5 2.88 21.06 -3.83
CA TYR A 5 3.59 19.83 -3.45
C TYR A 5 2.72 18.56 -3.38
N VAL A 6 1.40 18.67 -3.55
CA VAL A 6 0.48 17.52 -3.48
C VAL A 6 0.72 16.50 -4.61
N GLY A 7 1.22 16.96 -5.77
CA GLY A 7 1.43 16.10 -6.94
C GLY A 7 2.49 15.01 -6.73
N TYR A 8 3.52 15.26 -5.92
CA TYR A 8 4.53 14.26 -5.57
C TYR A 8 3.92 13.12 -4.75
N TYR A 9 3.04 13.46 -3.80
CA TYR A 9 2.39 12.48 -2.94
C TYR A 9 1.43 11.55 -3.69
N VAL A 10 0.83 11.99 -4.80
CA VAL A 10 0.00 11.11 -5.65
C VAL A 10 0.85 10.07 -6.39
N ALA A 11 2.01 10.45 -6.91
CA ALA A 11 2.92 9.51 -7.56
C ALA A 11 3.47 8.49 -6.55
N ARG A 12 3.86 8.96 -5.36
CA ARG A 12 4.34 8.09 -4.29
C ARG A 12 3.26 7.09 -3.84
N LEU A 13 2.03 7.55 -3.60
CA LEU A 13 0.91 6.68 -3.27
C LEU A 13 0.65 5.62 -4.34
N TRP A 14 0.72 5.98 -5.62
CA TRP A 14 0.60 5.01 -6.72
C TRP A 14 1.75 3.98 -6.72
N GLU A 15 2.99 4.41 -6.48
CA GLU A 15 4.14 3.50 -6.36
C GLU A 15 3.94 2.50 -5.20
N ASP A 16 3.45 2.97 -4.05
CA ASP A 16 3.19 2.13 -2.88
C ASP A 16 2.03 1.14 -3.11
N ILE A 17 0.94 1.58 -3.77
CA ILE A 17 -0.15 0.69 -4.17
C ILE A 17 0.36 -0.39 -5.12
N ASN A 18 1.16 -0.02 -6.13
CA ASN A 18 1.73 -0.98 -7.08
C ASN A 18 2.66 -1.98 -6.38
N ALA A 19 3.51 -1.51 -5.46
CA ALA A 19 4.44 -2.35 -4.71
C ALA A 19 3.73 -3.34 -3.77
N MET A 20 2.67 -2.89 -3.10
CA MET A 20 1.88 -3.69 -2.16
C MET A 20 0.96 -4.71 -2.88
N THR A 21 0.55 -4.42 -4.13
CA THR A 21 -0.47 -5.20 -4.85
C THR A 21 -0.17 -6.70 -4.97
N PRO A 22 1.04 -7.16 -5.31
CA PRO A 22 1.33 -8.60 -5.39
C PRO A 22 1.09 -9.32 -4.06
N THR A 23 1.55 -8.73 -2.95
CA THR A 23 1.37 -9.25 -1.59
C THR A 23 -0.10 -9.32 -1.23
N VAL A 24 -0.88 -8.24 -1.47
CA VAL A 24 -2.34 -8.24 -1.23
C VAL A 24 -3.06 -9.33 -2.00
N LEU A 25 -2.58 -9.67 -3.20
CA LEU A 25 -3.23 -10.64 -4.09
C LEU A 25 -2.84 -12.09 -3.81
N GLU A 26 -1.82 -12.34 -3.00
CA GLU A 26 -1.54 -13.66 -2.45
C GLU A 26 -2.67 -14.03 -1.46
N PRO A 27 -3.36 -15.16 -1.65
CA PRO A 27 -4.40 -15.58 -0.72
C PRO A 27 -3.83 -15.83 0.68
N VAL A 28 -4.38 -15.14 1.67
CA VAL A 28 -4.04 -15.39 3.08
C VAL A 28 -4.74 -16.66 3.56
N PRO A 29 -4.02 -17.62 4.16
CA PRO A 29 -4.60 -18.79 4.80
C PRO A 29 -5.66 -18.40 5.84
N SER A 30 -6.75 -19.16 5.91
CA SER A 30 -7.89 -18.83 6.79
C SER A 30 -7.51 -18.75 8.27
N ASP A 31 -6.51 -19.52 8.69
CA ASP A 31 -6.00 -19.54 10.06
C ASP A 31 -5.15 -18.30 10.43
N LEU A 32 -4.78 -17.47 9.45
CA LEU A 32 -4.02 -16.24 9.64
C LEU A 32 -4.87 -14.96 9.50
N LEU A 33 -6.19 -15.09 9.32
CA LEU A 33 -7.07 -13.93 9.12
C LEU A 33 -7.12 -13.01 10.36
N ASP A 34 -7.11 -13.59 11.56
CA ASP A 34 -7.03 -12.82 12.80
C ASP A 34 -5.68 -12.10 12.94
N PHE A 35 -4.60 -12.73 12.50
CA PHE A 35 -3.26 -12.15 12.53
C PHE A 35 -3.14 -10.95 11.56
N VAL A 36 -3.49 -11.12 10.28
CA VAL A 36 -3.41 -10.03 9.29
C VAL A 36 -4.34 -8.88 9.65
N GLY A 37 -5.50 -9.16 10.25
CA GLY A 37 -6.44 -8.16 10.74
C GLY A 37 -6.01 -7.45 12.03
N SER A 38 -5.02 -7.98 12.76
CA SER A 38 -4.61 -7.45 14.06
C SER A 38 -3.88 -6.09 13.98
N ASP A 39 -3.96 -5.34 15.08
CA ASP A 39 -3.21 -4.10 15.28
C ASP A 39 -1.82 -4.42 15.86
N PRO A 40 -0.72 -4.06 15.18
CA PRO A 40 0.62 -4.36 15.66
C PRO A 40 0.99 -3.65 16.96
N SER A 41 0.26 -2.59 17.36
CA SER A 41 0.47 -1.93 18.66
C SER A 41 0.05 -2.80 19.84
N ALA A 42 -0.78 -3.83 19.61
CA ALA A 42 -1.19 -4.78 20.63
C ALA A 42 -0.13 -5.86 20.89
N TRP A 43 0.80 -6.07 19.95
CA TRP A 43 1.86 -7.06 20.09
C TRP A 43 2.91 -6.57 21.07
N ARG A 44 3.46 -7.49 21.87
CA ARG A 44 4.65 -7.20 22.67
C ARG A 44 5.91 -7.56 21.88
N PRO A 45 7.05 -6.93 22.17
CA PRO A 45 8.32 -7.34 21.59
C PRO A 45 8.61 -8.82 21.90
N VAL A 46 8.87 -9.61 20.86
CA VAL A 46 9.31 -11.01 20.95
C VAL A 46 10.63 -11.10 20.21
N GLU A 47 11.69 -11.57 20.90
CA GLU A 47 12.97 -11.89 20.26
C GLU A 47 12.87 -13.26 19.59
N SER A 48 12.39 -13.29 18.35
CA SER A 48 12.24 -14.49 17.54
C SER A 48 12.39 -14.16 16.06
N ASP A 49 13.11 -15.01 15.32
CA ASP A 49 13.23 -14.90 13.86
C ASP A 49 11.85 -15.10 13.21
N ALA A 50 11.03 -16.03 13.71
CA ALA A 50 9.69 -16.27 13.20
C ALA A 50 8.78 -15.07 13.45
N ALA A 51 8.78 -14.50 14.66
CA ALA A 51 8.04 -13.27 14.98
C ALA A 51 8.48 -12.10 14.09
N SER A 52 9.79 -11.97 13.83
CA SER A 52 10.32 -10.94 12.94
C SER A 52 9.81 -11.12 11.50
N VAL A 53 9.85 -12.35 10.97
CA VAL A 53 9.31 -12.68 9.64
C VAL A 53 7.81 -12.38 9.56
N ALA A 54 7.03 -12.78 10.55
CA ALA A 54 5.59 -12.53 10.58
C ALA A 54 5.26 -11.03 10.68
N ALA A 55 6.01 -10.27 11.49
CA ALA A 55 5.84 -8.82 11.59
C ALA A 55 6.20 -8.09 10.28
N VAL A 56 7.27 -8.52 9.58
CA VAL A 56 7.61 -8.00 8.26
C VAL A 56 6.50 -8.30 7.26
N TRP A 57 6.07 -9.56 7.15
CA TRP A 57 4.97 -9.97 6.28
C TRP A 57 3.68 -9.17 6.55
N HIS A 58 3.36 -8.91 7.81
CA HIS A 58 2.19 -8.12 8.19
C HIS A 58 2.29 -6.65 7.76
N ASN A 59 3.48 -6.06 7.87
CA ASN A 59 3.75 -4.71 7.40
C ASN A 59 3.70 -4.59 5.88
N GLU A 60 4.08 -5.64 5.13
CA GLU A 60 3.97 -5.67 3.66
C GLU A 60 2.51 -5.63 3.16
N HIS A 61 1.53 -5.89 4.03
CA HIS A 61 0.11 -5.73 3.72
C HIS A 61 -0.40 -4.31 3.99
N ALA A 62 0.43 -3.41 4.54
CA ALA A 62 0.07 -2.03 4.87
C ALA A 62 0.68 -1.04 3.86
N LEU A 63 -0.08 0.01 3.53
CA LEU A 63 0.44 1.11 2.72
C LEU A 63 1.47 1.93 3.51
N ASP A 64 2.65 2.15 2.91
CA ASP A 64 3.62 3.11 3.42
C ASP A 64 3.11 4.53 3.15
N LEU A 65 2.70 5.22 4.19
CA LEU A 65 2.23 6.60 4.13
C LEU A 65 3.10 7.53 5.00
N GLY A 66 4.34 7.13 5.31
CA GLY A 66 5.25 7.89 6.19
C GLY A 66 5.63 9.29 5.69
N TYR A 67 5.31 9.61 4.42
CA TYR A 67 5.48 10.93 3.81
C TYR A 67 4.29 11.87 4.02
N ILE A 68 3.20 11.39 4.62
CA ILE A 68 2.05 12.19 5.03
C ILE A 68 2.16 12.42 6.54
N LEU A 69 1.90 13.64 7.00
CA LEU A 69 1.80 13.91 8.44
C LEU A 69 0.60 13.12 8.99
N GLN A 70 0.83 12.35 10.06
CA GLN A 70 -0.23 11.64 10.79
C GLN A 70 -1.08 10.75 9.87
N PRO A 71 -0.45 9.81 9.15
CA PRO A 71 -1.14 9.04 8.12
C PRO A 71 -2.12 8.04 8.73
N PRO A 72 -3.20 7.70 7.99
CA PRO A 72 -4.00 6.55 8.36
C PRO A 72 -3.16 5.28 8.19
N ARG A 73 -3.40 4.26 9.02
CA ARG A 73 -2.93 2.91 8.77
C ARG A 73 -3.94 2.24 7.86
N ILE A 74 -3.56 1.98 6.61
CA ILE A 74 -4.39 1.26 5.64
C ILE A 74 -3.75 -0.10 5.39
N ARG A 75 -4.52 -1.18 5.51
CA ARG A 75 -4.08 -2.55 5.26
C ARG A 75 -5.03 -3.23 4.29
N ALA A 76 -4.51 -4.12 3.45
CA ALA A 76 -5.34 -4.93 2.57
C ALA A 76 -4.85 -6.38 2.50
N TRP A 77 -5.75 -7.33 2.33
CA TRP A 77 -5.41 -8.75 2.12
C TRP A 77 -6.51 -9.47 1.35
N ARG A 78 -6.15 -10.54 0.63
CA ARG A 78 -7.09 -11.38 -0.11
C ARG A 78 -7.47 -12.63 0.66
N THR A 79 -8.75 -12.99 0.59
CA THR A 79 -9.28 -14.26 1.09
C THR A 79 -9.93 -15.00 -0.06
N VAL A 80 -9.66 -16.30 -0.16
CA VAL A 80 -10.25 -17.20 -1.16
C VAL A 80 -10.91 -18.37 -0.45
N SER A 81 -12.17 -18.65 -0.80
CA SER A 81 -12.91 -19.87 -0.46
C SER A 81 -13.70 -20.33 -1.68
N ASP A 82 -14.42 -21.46 -1.59
CA ASP A 82 -15.10 -22.10 -2.73
C ASP A 82 -15.95 -21.13 -3.58
N ASP A 83 -16.69 -20.21 -2.93
CA ASP A 83 -17.57 -19.24 -3.60
C ASP A 83 -17.13 -17.77 -3.43
N LEU A 84 -15.97 -17.51 -2.83
CA LEU A 84 -15.54 -16.15 -2.48
C LEU A 84 -14.10 -15.89 -2.89
N ASP A 85 -13.89 -14.77 -3.58
CA ASP A 85 -12.57 -14.24 -3.89
C ASP A 85 -12.59 -12.72 -3.69
N THR A 86 -12.17 -12.30 -2.50
CA THR A 86 -12.31 -10.90 -2.05
C THR A 86 -11.02 -10.35 -1.48
N VAL A 87 -10.84 -9.05 -1.64
CA VAL A 87 -9.86 -8.24 -0.93
C VAL A 87 -10.59 -7.45 0.15
N THR A 88 -10.16 -7.63 1.40
CA THR A 88 -10.54 -6.77 2.52
C THR A 88 -9.56 -5.62 2.60
N VAL A 89 -10.06 -4.39 2.71
CA VAL A 89 -9.25 -3.19 2.98
C VAL A 89 -9.74 -2.58 4.28
N THR A 90 -8.85 -2.38 5.23
CA THR A 90 -9.14 -1.73 6.51
C THR A 90 -8.38 -0.43 6.62
N TRP A 91 -8.91 0.50 7.41
CA TRP A 91 -8.21 1.71 7.79
C TRP A 91 -8.42 2.02 9.26
N GLN A 92 -7.43 2.70 9.83
CA GLN A 92 -7.50 3.32 11.16
C GLN A 92 -6.74 4.66 11.12
N HIS A 93 -7.29 5.69 11.75
CA HIS A 93 -6.63 6.98 11.93
C HIS A 93 -7.02 7.60 13.27
N ALA A 94 -6.19 8.53 13.75
CA ALA A 94 -6.47 9.32 14.94
C ALA A 94 -6.89 10.73 14.51
N ASP A 95 -7.80 11.33 15.29
CA ASP A 95 -8.07 12.77 15.21
C ASP A 95 -7.15 13.50 16.19
N ASP A 96 -6.14 14.17 15.66
CA ASP A 96 -5.20 14.99 16.43
C ASP A 96 -5.56 16.49 16.39
N GLY A 97 -6.64 16.85 15.69
CA GLY A 97 -7.10 18.22 15.49
C GLY A 97 -6.42 18.98 14.35
N ASP A 98 -5.33 18.46 13.78
CA ASP A 98 -4.56 19.12 12.72
C ASP A 98 -4.94 18.61 11.31
N ILE A 99 -5.06 17.28 11.14
CA ILE A 99 -5.48 16.66 9.88
C ILE A 99 -6.82 15.98 10.06
N ARG A 100 -7.82 16.45 9.29
CA ARG A 100 -9.18 15.87 9.33
C ARG A 100 -9.39 14.91 8.19
N PHE A 101 -9.52 13.63 8.52
CA PHE A 101 -10.04 12.63 7.60
C PHE A 101 -11.58 12.69 7.56
N VAL A 102 -12.16 12.53 6.37
CA VAL A 102 -13.62 12.51 6.18
C VAL A 102 -14.25 11.14 6.43
N ALA A 103 -13.43 10.08 6.48
CA ALA A 103 -13.86 8.73 6.80
C ALA A 103 -13.90 8.51 8.32
N ASP A 104 -14.71 7.56 8.76
CA ASP A 104 -14.75 7.16 10.17
C ASP A 104 -13.35 6.77 10.69
N PRO A 105 -13.04 7.00 11.99
CA PRO A 105 -11.72 6.72 12.58
C PRO A 105 -11.19 5.31 12.33
N ALA A 106 -12.08 4.33 12.23
CA ALA A 106 -11.75 2.99 11.79
C ALA A 106 -12.87 2.47 10.90
N GLY A 107 -12.51 1.64 9.93
CA GLY A 107 -13.50 1.00 9.07
C GLY A 107 -12.89 -0.04 8.15
N GLN A 108 -13.78 -0.68 7.39
CA GLN A 108 -13.42 -1.70 6.42
C GLN A 108 -14.32 -1.66 5.20
N VAL A 109 -13.78 -2.12 4.08
CA VAL A 109 -14.53 -2.47 2.89
C VAL A 109 -14.06 -3.81 2.36
N ILE A 110 -14.99 -4.60 1.81
CA ILE A 110 -14.70 -5.86 1.16
C ILE A 110 -15.10 -5.71 -0.30
N VAL A 111 -14.17 -6.01 -1.21
CA VAL A 111 -14.39 -5.92 -2.66
C VAL A 111 -13.99 -7.22 -3.34
N PRO A 112 -14.60 -7.60 -4.48
CA PRO A 112 -14.10 -8.72 -5.26
C PRO A 112 -12.64 -8.49 -5.67
N ALA A 113 -11.80 -9.52 -5.62
CA ALA A 113 -10.38 -9.40 -5.98
C ALA A 113 -10.19 -8.95 -7.44
N ALA A 114 -11.10 -9.35 -8.33
CA ALA A 114 -11.14 -8.86 -9.71
C ALA A 114 -11.39 -7.35 -9.78
N SER A 115 -12.29 -6.81 -8.96
CA SER A 115 -12.57 -5.36 -8.88
C SER A 115 -11.37 -4.60 -8.34
N PHE A 116 -10.68 -5.12 -7.32
CA PHE A 116 -9.43 -4.54 -6.81
C PHE A 116 -8.35 -4.48 -7.91
N ARG A 117 -8.10 -5.59 -8.60
CA ARG A 117 -7.13 -5.63 -9.73
C ARG A 117 -7.48 -4.62 -10.82
N THR A 118 -8.75 -4.52 -11.18
CA THR A 118 -9.22 -3.54 -12.17
C THR A 118 -8.98 -2.11 -11.69
N ALA A 119 -9.28 -1.79 -10.44
CA ALA A 119 -9.07 -0.47 -9.88
C ALA A 119 -7.58 -0.06 -9.86
N VAL A 120 -6.67 -0.97 -9.49
CA VAL A 120 -5.22 -0.73 -9.53
C VAL A 120 -4.76 -0.45 -10.97
N ARG A 121 -5.19 -1.27 -11.95
CA ARG A 121 -4.86 -1.05 -13.36
C ARG A 121 -5.42 0.27 -13.91
N GLN A 122 -6.62 0.64 -13.49
CA GLN A 122 -7.24 1.90 -13.90
C GLN A 122 -6.48 3.10 -13.34
N LEU A 123 -6.15 3.08 -12.04
CA LEU A 123 -5.33 4.12 -11.40
C LEU A 123 -3.99 4.30 -12.11
N ASP A 124 -3.29 3.21 -12.37
CA ASP A 124 -2.01 3.19 -13.09
C ASP A 124 -2.12 3.84 -14.47
N HIS A 125 -3.09 3.38 -15.27
CA HIS A 125 -3.30 3.89 -16.61
C HIS A 125 -3.66 5.38 -16.64
N GLU A 126 -4.60 5.81 -15.80
CA GLU A 126 -5.06 7.19 -15.76
C GLU A 126 -3.98 8.15 -15.26
N LEU A 127 -3.20 7.73 -14.25
CA LEU A 127 -2.10 8.51 -13.72
C LEU A 127 -1.00 8.68 -14.76
N LEU A 128 -0.60 7.61 -15.45
CA LEU A 128 0.40 7.66 -16.51
C LEU A 128 -0.05 8.57 -17.67
N ILE A 129 -1.31 8.49 -18.10
CA ILE A 129 -1.87 9.42 -19.11
C ILE A 129 -1.79 10.87 -18.63
N SER A 130 -2.14 11.13 -17.37
CA SER A 130 -2.09 12.47 -16.78
C SER A 130 -0.66 13.01 -16.68
N MET A 131 0.31 12.16 -16.32
CA MET A 131 1.74 12.50 -16.31
C MET A 131 2.25 12.79 -17.73
N GLU A 132 1.91 11.95 -18.70
CA GLU A 132 2.29 12.13 -20.11
C GLU A 132 1.85 13.49 -20.64
N ARG A 133 0.59 13.87 -20.39
CA ARG A 133 0.04 15.18 -20.78
C ARG A 133 0.83 16.33 -20.17
N ARG A 134 1.18 16.25 -18.88
CA ARG A 134 1.95 17.30 -18.18
C ARG A 134 3.36 17.44 -18.73
N ILE A 135 4.04 16.33 -18.99
CA ILE A 135 5.38 16.37 -19.57
C ILE A 135 5.33 16.94 -21.00
N ARG A 136 4.32 16.61 -21.82
CA ARG A 136 4.11 17.26 -23.14
C ARG A 136 3.87 18.76 -23.07
N VAL A 137 3.27 19.26 -21.99
CA VAL A 137 3.17 20.72 -21.80
C VAL A 137 4.54 21.29 -21.51
N LEU A 138 5.29 20.71 -20.57
CA LEU A 138 6.65 21.14 -20.21
C LEU A 138 7.62 21.10 -21.41
N GLU A 139 7.52 20.09 -22.27
CA GLU A 139 8.32 20.00 -23.51
C GLU A 139 8.05 21.16 -24.47
N ARG A 140 6.83 21.71 -24.48
CA ARG A 140 6.45 22.83 -25.35
C ARG A 140 6.74 24.19 -24.75
N THR A 141 6.52 24.35 -23.44
CA THR A 141 6.62 25.63 -22.76
C THR A 141 8.00 25.89 -22.16
N GLY A 142 8.81 24.84 -22.01
CA GLY A 142 9.98 24.85 -21.15
C GLY A 142 9.59 24.77 -19.67
N PRO A 143 10.57 24.57 -18.77
CA PRO A 143 10.36 24.69 -17.35
C PRO A 143 10.06 26.14 -16.94
N PRO A 144 9.48 26.36 -15.75
CA PRO A 144 9.32 27.70 -15.20
C PRO A 144 10.64 28.48 -15.14
N ASP A 145 10.57 29.80 -15.27
CA ASP A 145 11.75 30.67 -15.22
C ASP A 145 12.58 30.44 -13.95
N GLY A 146 13.89 30.31 -14.12
CA GLY A 146 14.83 30.06 -13.02
C GLY A 146 14.86 28.61 -12.51
N VAL A 147 14.07 27.70 -13.08
CA VAL A 147 14.11 26.27 -12.76
C VAL A 147 15.00 25.54 -13.76
N GLN A 148 16.10 24.96 -13.29
CA GLN A 148 16.83 23.97 -14.06
C GLN A 148 16.07 22.64 -14.03
N PHE A 149 15.73 22.13 -15.21
CA PHE A 149 14.89 20.95 -15.34
C PHE A 149 15.38 20.07 -16.47
N ASP A 150 15.73 18.83 -16.15
CA ASP A 150 16.16 17.84 -17.14
C ASP A 150 14.94 17.12 -17.73
N LEU A 151 14.46 17.64 -18.87
CA LEU A 151 13.32 17.05 -19.58
C LEU A 151 13.61 15.62 -20.09
N GLN A 152 14.88 15.33 -20.41
CA GLN A 152 15.25 14.01 -20.90
C GLN A 152 15.19 12.97 -19.77
N ALA A 153 15.71 13.32 -18.60
CA ALA A 153 15.60 12.48 -17.40
C ALA A 153 14.13 12.22 -17.03
N VAL A 154 13.28 13.25 -17.07
CA VAL A 154 11.84 13.13 -16.77
C VAL A 154 11.12 12.20 -17.77
N ARG A 155 11.51 12.25 -19.05
CA ARG A 155 10.98 11.32 -20.05
C ARG A 155 11.40 9.88 -19.79
N ALA A 156 12.66 9.66 -19.47
CA ALA A 156 13.17 8.34 -19.12
C ALA A 156 12.46 7.79 -17.87
N GLU A 157 12.29 8.61 -16.84
CA GLU A 157 11.55 8.24 -15.62
C GLU A 157 10.09 7.87 -15.93
N HIS A 158 9.41 8.65 -16.77
CA HIS A 158 8.03 8.35 -17.17
C HIS A 158 7.92 7.02 -17.93
N ALA A 159 8.85 6.75 -18.85
CA ALA A 159 8.89 5.48 -19.58
C ALA A 159 9.10 4.30 -18.62
N ASN A 160 10.05 4.41 -17.68
CA ASN A 160 10.30 3.38 -16.66
C ASN A 160 9.06 3.14 -15.79
N ARG A 161 8.36 4.21 -15.39
CA ARG A 161 7.11 4.11 -14.63
C ARG A 161 6.01 3.38 -15.41
N GLY A 162 5.96 3.57 -16.72
CA GLY A 162 4.98 2.91 -17.61
C GLY A 162 5.05 1.38 -17.59
N GLU A 163 6.17 0.80 -17.19
CA GLU A 163 6.37 -0.65 -17.09
C GLU A 163 6.22 -1.19 -15.66
N SER A 164 6.16 -0.28 -14.67
CA SER A 164 6.32 -0.65 -13.25
C SER A 164 5.21 -1.57 -12.74
N LEU A 165 3.92 -1.28 -13.01
CA LEU A 165 2.84 -2.15 -12.56
C LEU A 165 2.95 -3.55 -13.18
N ALA A 166 3.30 -3.64 -14.46
CA ALA A 166 3.51 -4.93 -15.10
C ALA A 166 4.63 -5.70 -14.39
N GLN A 167 5.77 -5.07 -14.13
CA GLN A 167 6.89 -5.70 -13.40
C GLN A 167 6.47 -6.19 -12.00
N TRP A 168 5.72 -5.38 -11.24
CA TRP A 168 5.20 -5.79 -9.93
C TRP A 168 4.26 -6.98 -10.04
N LEU A 169 3.32 -6.97 -10.97
CA LEU A 169 2.35 -8.06 -11.13
C LEU A 169 2.96 -9.39 -11.63
N HIS A 170 4.19 -9.38 -12.17
CA HIS A 170 4.93 -10.60 -12.47
C HIS A 170 5.67 -11.16 -11.27
N ARG A 171 5.77 -10.42 -10.14
CA ARG A 171 6.29 -10.97 -8.90
C ARG A 171 5.25 -11.89 -8.30
N GLU A 172 5.64 -13.14 -8.07
CA GLU A 172 4.90 -14.09 -7.26
C GLU A 172 5.48 -14.03 -5.84
N PRO A 173 4.70 -13.59 -4.83
CA PRO A 173 5.12 -13.74 -3.46
C PRO A 173 5.42 -15.21 -3.15
N ALA A 174 6.53 -15.44 -2.45
CA ALA A 174 6.97 -16.77 -2.04
C ALA A 174 6.91 -16.86 -0.51
N THR A 175 5.72 -16.60 0.06
CA THR A 175 5.55 -16.55 1.51
C THR A 175 5.75 -17.94 2.12
N ASP A 176 6.68 -18.03 3.08
CA ASP A 176 6.81 -19.22 3.93
C ASP A 176 5.71 -19.19 5.00
N TRP A 177 4.55 -19.73 4.63
CA TRP A 177 3.39 -19.78 5.51
C TRP A 177 3.62 -20.59 6.80
N ALA A 178 4.61 -21.50 6.84
CA ALA A 178 4.90 -22.23 8.06
C ALA A 178 5.60 -21.31 9.07
N VAL A 179 6.58 -20.52 8.61
CA VAL A 179 7.28 -19.55 9.46
C VAL A 179 6.34 -18.41 9.88
N VAL A 180 5.51 -17.90 8.96
CA VAL A 180 4.53 -16.85 9.30
C VAL A 180 3.54 -17.32 10.38
N ARG A 181 3.07 -18.58 10.33
CA ARG A 181 2.20 -19.14 11.38
C ARG A 181 2.87 -19.16 12.75
N VAL A 182 4.09 -19.67 12.85
CA VAL A 182 4.83 -19.70 14.11
C VAL A 182 4.99 -18.29 14.67
N GLY A 183 5.42 -17.34 13.83
CA GLY A 183 5.57 -15.95 14.26
C GLY A 183 4.27 -15.27 14.63
N ALA A 184 3.18 -15.55 13.91
CA ALA A 184 1.85 -15.03 14.21
C ALA A 184 1.35 -15.52 15.57
N GLU A 185 1.50 -16.80 15.87
CA GLU A 185 1.17 -17.37 17.17
C GLU A 185 1.96 -16.71 18.30
N GLU A 186 3.27 -16.52 18.11
CA GLU A 186 4.15 -15.86 19.09
C GLU A 186 3.72 -14.40 19.35
N LEU A 187 3.45 -13.64 18.29
CA LEU A 187 3.03 -12.23 18.39
C LEU A 187 1.64 -12.08 19.03
N LEU A 188 0.69 -12.93 18.66
CA LEU A 188 -0.68 -12.90 19.18
C LEU A 188 -0.76 -13.43 20.62
N ALA A 189 0.01 -14.45 20.99
CA ALA A 189 0.08 -14.94 22.37
C ALA A 189 0.66 -13.90 23.34
N ALA A 190 1.47 -12.97 22.80
CA ALA A 190 2.02 -11.87 23.56
C ALA A 190 1.00 -10.74 23.81
N CYS A 191 -0.17 -10.76 23.16
CA CYS A 191 -1.29 -9.85 23.46
C CYS A 191 -1.88 -10.20 24.85
N GLY A 192 -1.59 -9.38 25.86
CA GLY A 192 -2.18 -9.54 27.19
C GLY A 192 -3.66 -9.11 27.24
N PRO A 193 -4.44 -9.54 28.26
CA PRO A 193 -5.77 -8.98 28.48
C PRO A 193 -5.67 -7.46 28.68
N VAL A 194 -6.56 -6.70 28.04
CA VAL A 194 -6.74 -5.27 28.32
C VAL A 194 -7.18 -5.15 29.78
N THR A 195 -6.26 -4.72 30.65
CA THR A 195 -6.58 -4.34 32.04
C THR A 195 -7.07 -2.91 32.12
#